data_AF-A0A7V3BWM4-F1
#
_entry.id   AF-A0A7V3BWM4-F1
#
_cell.length_a   1.000
_cell.length_b   1.000
_cell.length_c   1.000
_cell.angle_alpha   90.00
_cell.angle_beta   90.00
_cell.angle_gamma   90.00
#
_symmetry.space_group_name_H-M   'P 1'
#
loop_
_entity.id
_entity.type
_entity.pdbx_description
1 polymer ?
#
loop_
_entity_poly.entity_id
_entity_poly.type
_entity_poly.pdbx_seq_one_letter_code
_entity_poly.pdbx_strand_id
1 'polypeptide(L)'
;MSGRLRVLTADGEEFEFGPDDVFDIAPGHDGWVVGDEPVVSIEWSGLRGWLEPLETLGDRILATVVFTDIADSTTLAARLGGSRWNDLLARHNARMRELLARFRGREVKTTGDGFLALFDSTARAVRCAARMVAVAPEDGVELRAAVHTGEVEVVGDDLQGVTVHEAARVLDLARPGEVLLTSITRDLAGGEDDRFADRGEHRLKGLDAPRRLFALVEP
;
A
#
# COMPACT_ATOMS: atom_id res chain seq x y z
N MET A 1 -26.78 -4.33 27.99
CA MET A 1 -26.10 -3.02 27.98
C MET A 1 -26.40 -2.35 29.33
N SER A 2 -25.50 -1.54 29.87
CA SER A 2 -25.61 -0.94 31.21
C SER A 2 -24.92 0.44 31.25
N GLY A 3 -25.13 1.20 32.32
CA GLY A 3 -24.53 2.52 32.52
C GLY A 3 -25.06 3.61 31.57
N ARG A 4 -24.49 4.81 31.68
CA ARG A 4 -24.79 5.97 30.81
C ARG A 4 -23.51 6.62 30.31
N LEU A 5 -23.49 7.02 29.05
CA LEU A 5 -22.36 7.67 28.39
C LEU A 5 -22.81 9.04 27.92
N ARG A 6 -21.98 10.05 28.21
CA ARG A 6 -22.19 11.43 27.76
C ARG A 6 -21.11 11.78 26.76
N VAL A 7 -21.51 12.53 25.73
CA VAL A 7 -20.70 12.85 24.57
C VAL A 7 -20.79 14.33 24.29
N LEU A 8 -19.64 14.96 24.08
CA LEU A 8 -19.49 16.33 23.62
C LEU A 8 -18.86 16.32 22.21
N THR A 9 -19.62 16.73 21.20
CA THR A 9 -19.15 16.77 19.81
C THR A 9 -18.18 17.94 19.57
N ALA A 10 -17.40 17.85 18.49
CA ALA A 10 -16.47 18.92 18.08
C ALA A 10 -17.16 20.28 17.85
N ASP A 11 -18.42 20.27 17.42
CA ASP A 11 -19.24 21.48 17.20
C ASP A 11 -19.86 22.01 18.51
N GLY A 12 -19.58 21.37 19.65
CA GLY A 12 -20.02 21.79 20.98
C GLY A 12 -21.42 21.31 21.38
N GLU A 13 -22.01 20.37 20.64
CA GLU A 13 -23.28 19.75 21.03
C GLU A 13 -23.05 18.63 22.03
N GLU A 14 -23.92 18.54 23.04
CA GLU A 14 -23.80 17.57 24.12
C GLU A 14 -25.01 16.63 24.17
N PHE A 15 -24.75 15.34 24.24
CA PHE A 15 -25.77 14.28 24.29
C PHE A 15 -25.44 13.26 25.39
N GLU A 16 -26.47 12.69 25.99
CA GLU A 16 -26.35 11.57 26.93
C GLU A 16 -27.24 10.43 26.45
N PHE A 17 -26.70 9.21 26.47
CA PHE A 17 -27.42 8.01 26.10
C PHE A 17 -27.17 6.89 27.12
N GLY A 18 -28.16 6.01 27.23
CA GLY A 18 -28.20 4.93 28.20
C GLY A 18 -28.46 3.56 27.56
N PRO A 19 -28.90 2.59 28.37
CA PRO A 19 -29.28 1.28 27.86
C PRO A 19 -30.42 1.39 26.84
N ASP A 20 -30.34 0.58 25.79
CA ASP A 20 -31.33 0.47 24.69
C ASP A 20 -31.33 1.63 23.67
N ASP A 21 -30.50 2.65 23.86
CA ASP A 21 -30.28 3.70 22.86
C ASP A 21 -29.37 3.22 21.72
N VAL A 22 -29.69 3.61 20.49
CA VAL A 22 -28.85 3.42 19.30
C VAL A 22 -28.41 4.79 18.80
N PHE A 23 -27.11 4.98 18.69
CA PHE A 23 -26.51 6.26 18.33
C PHE A 23 -25.41 6.07 17.30
N ASP A 24 -25.15 7.13 16.55
CA ASP A 24 -23.97 7.29 15.71
C ASP A 24 -23.28 8.58 16.15
N ILE A 25 -21.97 8.53 16.40
CA ILE A 25 -21.22 9.68 16.88
C ILE A 25 -20.07 9.91 15.91
N ALA A 26 -20.02 11.13 15.39
CA ALA A 26 -18.95 11.57 14.49
C ALA A 26 -17.59 11.57 15.20
N PRO A 27 -16.47 11.39 14.47
CA PRO A 27 -15.12 11.48 15.03
C PRO A 27 -14.83 12.83 15.71
N GLY A 28 -13.84 12.87 16.62
CA GLY A 28 -13.36 14.11 17.24
C GLY A 28 -14.18 14.63 18.44
N HIS A 29 -14.96 13.77 19.08
CA HIS A 29 -15.75 14.11 20.27
C HIS A 29 -15.12 13.51 21.55
N ASP A 30 -15.54 14.05 22.71
CA ASP A 30 -15.16 13.52 24.01
C ASP A 30 -16.31 12.70 24.60
N GLY A 31 -16.02 11.50 25.10
CA GLY A 31 -17.00 10.61 25.74
C GLY A 31 -16.61 10.24 27.18
N TRP A 32 -17.54 10.33 28.13
CA TRP A 32 -17.30 9.92 29.53
C TRP A 32 -18.50 9.22 30.18
N VAL A 33 -18.19 8.29 31.08
CA VAL A 33 -19.20 7.58 31.89
C VAL A 33 -19.86 8.56 32.86
N VAL A 34 -21.19 8.52 32.94
CA VAL A 34 -21.97 9.29 33.91
C VAL A 34 -22.27 8.41 35.12
N GLY A 35 -21.78 8.83 36.29
CA GLY A 35 -21.93 8.10 37.54
C GLY A 35 -20.92 6.95 37.69
N ASP A 36 -21.20 6.05 38.64
CA ASP A 36 -20.27 4.98 39.03
C ASP A 36 -20.59 3.62 38.37
N GLU A 37 -21.71 3.51 37.63
CA GLU A 37 -22.08 2.28 36.93
C GLU A 37 -21.32 2.17 35.60
N PRO A 38 -20.54 1.09 35.37
CA PRO A 38 -19.81 0.91 34.12
C PRO A 38 -20.74 0.87 32.90
N VAL A 39 -20.34 1.59 31.86
CA VAL A 39 -21.00 1.53 30.55
C VAL A 39 -20.64 0.23 29.85
N VAL A 40 -21.65 -0.53 29.45
CA VAL A 40 -21.49 -1.72 28.59
C VAL A 40 -22.35 -1.51 27.35
N SER A 41 -21.71 -1.17 26.24
CA SER A 41 -22.32 -0.99 24.92
C SER A 41 -21.89 -2.10 23.96
N ILE A 42 -22.51 -2.17 22.78
CA ILE A 42 -21.98 -2.98 21.68
C ILE A 42 -21.85 -2.11 20.43
N GLU A 43 -20.66 -2.11 19.82
CA GLU A 43 -20.32 -1.25 18.70
C GLU A 43 -20.24 -2.02 17.38
N TRP A 44 -21.00 -1.58 16.38
CA TRP A 44 -21.09 -2.24 15.06
C TRP A 44 -20.21 -1.62 13.98
N SER A 45 -20.00 -0.30 13.99
CA SER A 45 -19.15 0.43 13.03
C SER A 45 -17.67 0.47 13.45
N GLY A 46 -17.41 0.29 14.75
CA GLY A 46 -16.11 0.02 15.35
C GLY A 46 -15.17 1.22 15.47
N LEU A 47 -14.20 1.07 16.37
CA LEU A 47 -12.97 1.83 16.59
C LEU A 47 -12.31 2.49 15.36
N ARG A 48 -12.63 2.06 14.13
CA ARG A 48 -12.05 2.57 12.87
C ARG A 48 -12.46 4.00 12.53
N GLY A 49 -13.65 4.44 12.93
CA GLY A 49 -14.06 5.85 12.76
C GLY A 49 -13.46 6.78 13.81
N TRP A 50 -13.12 6.23 14.98
CA TRP A 50 -12.74 6.99 16.18
C TRP A 50 -11.23 7.09 16.36
N LEU A 51 -10.52 6.06 15.91
CA LEU A 51 -9.07 6.05 15.75
C LEU A 51 -8.69 6.63 14.39
N GLU A 52 -9.24 7.78 14.01
CA GLU A 52 -8.47 8.65 13.13
C GLU A 52 -7.27 9.11 13.96
N PRO A 53 -6.03 8.77 13.59
CA PRO A 53 -4.86 9.35 14.24
C PRO A 53 -5.02 10.87 14.18
N LEU A 54 -4.80 11.54 15.32
CA LEU A 54 -4.81 13.00 15.47
C LEU A 54 -4.24 13.67 14.20
N GLU A 55 -5.09 14.13 13.30
CA GLU A 55 -4.63 14.78 12.08
C GLU A 55 -3.91 16.08 12.46
N THR A 56 -2.65 16.25 12.07
CA THR A 56 -2.06 17.55 11.63
C THR A 56 -0.59 17.38 11.28
N LEU A 57 -0.36 16.82 10.09
CA LEU A 57 0.84 16.76 9.23
C LEU A 57 0.71 15.39 8.56
N GLY A 58 0.45 15.32 7.24
CA GLY A 58 0.27 14.03 6.55
C GLY A 58 1.33 13.04 7.01
N ASP A 59 0.89 11.92 7.59
CA ASP A 59 1.75 11.05 8.40
C ASP A 59 2.97 10.66 7.57
N ARG A 60 4.12 11.28 7.91
CA ARG A 60 5.38 10.93 7.26
C ARG A 60 5.88 9.67 7.92
N ILE A 61 5.69 8.55 7.23
CA ILE A 61 6.04 7.22 7.72
C ILE A 61 7.21 6.67 6.92
N LEU A 62 8.05 5.88 7.57
CA LEU A 62 8.98 5.02 6.87
C LEU A 62 8.19 3.80 6.37
N ALA A 63 8.12 3.63 5.06
CA ALA A 63 7.41 2.50 4.46
C ALA A 63 8.11 1.99 3.21
N THR A 64 7.69 0.80 2.76
CA THR A 64 8.15 0.21 1.51
C THR A 64 7.06 0.35 0.45
N VAL A 65 7.40 0.96 -0.68
CA VAL A 65 6.53 1.07 -1.85
C VAL A 65 6.92 0.03 -2.91
N VAL A 66 5.91 -0.58 -3.51
CA VAL A 66 6.06 -1.47 -4.66
C VAL A 66 5.37 -0.82 -5.85
N PHE A 67 6.11 -0.68 -6.94
CA PHE A 67 5.56 -0.38 -8.25
C PHE A 67 5.62 -1.63 -9.12
N THR A 68 4.56 -1.88 -9.87
CA THR A 68 4.54 -2.91 -10.92
C THR A 68 4.04 -2.32 -12.23
N ASP A 69 4.41 -2.95 -13.33
CA ASP A 69 3.99 -2.56 -14.68
C ASP A 69 4.01 -3.78 -15.61
N ILE A 70 3.03 -3.89 -16.52
CA ILE A 70 3.02 -4.94 -17.55
C ILE A 70 3.99 -4.52 -18.66
N ALA A 71 5.00 -5.35 -18.91
CA ALA A 71 5.94 -5.10 -19.99
C ALA A 71 5.24 -5.14 -21.36
N ASP A 72 5.60 -4.19 -22.22
CA ASP A 72 5.08 -4.05 -23.59
C ASP A 72 3.54 -4.04 -23.69
N SER A 73 2.86 -3.58 -22.64
CA SER A 73 1.40 -3.56 -22.52
C SER A 73 0.70 -2.85 -23.67
N THR A 74 1.27 -1.74 -24.16
CA THR A 74 0.71 -0.97 -25.28
C THR A 74 0.68 -1.80 -26.56
N THR A 75 1.75 -2.53 -26.85
CA THR A 75 1.85 -3.43 -28.00
C THR A 75 0.86 -4.58 -27.87
N LEU A 76 0.75 -5.16 -26.66
CA LEU A 76 -0.16 -6.25 -26.38
C LEU A 76 -1.64 -5.81 -26.49
N ALA A 77 -1.98 -4.64 -25.94
CA ALA A 77 -3.30 -4.04 -26.02
C ALA A 77 -3.71 -3.79 -27.48
N ALA A 78 -2.79 -3.23 -28.30
CA ALA A 78 -3.03 -3.02 -29.73
C ALA A 78 -3.27 -4.34 -30.49
N ARG A 79 -2.55 -5.40 -30.13
CA ARG A 79 -2.71 -6.74 -30.74
C ARG A 79 -4.01 -7.43 -30.34
N LEU A 80 -4.41 -7.33 -29.08
CA LEU A 80 -5.60 -8.01 -28.54
C LEU A 80 -6.91 -7.28 -28.85
N GLY A 81 -6.86 -5.94 -28.97
CA GLY A 81 -8.03 -5.09 -29.05
C GLY A 81 -8.70 -4.86 -27.68
N GLY A 82 -9.48 -3.78 -27.58
CA GLY A 82 -9.95 -3.23 -26.30
C GLY A 82 -10.69 -4.22 -25.38
N SER A 83 -11.65 -4.99 -25.90
CA SER A 83 -12.42 -5.93 -25.06
C SER A 83 -11.54 -7.04 -24.48
N ARG A 84 -10.70 -7.69 -25.29
CA ARG A 84 -9.83 -8.79 -24.82
C ARG A 84 -8.73 -8.29 -23.90
N TRP A 85 -8.22 -7.08 -24.15
CA TRP A 85 -7.29 -6.41 -23.26
C TRP A 85 -7.91 -6.12 -21.89
N ASN A 86 -9.13 -5.58 -21.87
CA ASN A 86 -9.84 -5.30 -20.62
C ASN A 86 -10.13 -6.58 -19.83
N ASP A 87 -10.54 -7.66 -20.50
CA ASP A 87 -10.77 -8.95 -19.84
C ASP A 87 -9.48 -9.53 -19.24
N LEU A 88 -8.34 -9.36 -19.94
CA LEU A 88 -7.03 -9.76 -19.44
C LEU A 88 -6.65 -8.93 -18.22
N LEU A 89 -6.72 -7.60 -18.31
CA LEU A 89 -6.41 -6.69 -17.20
C LEU A 89 -7.28 -6.98 -15.98
N ALA A 90 -8.58 -7.25 -16.15
CA ALA A 90 -9.46 -7.57 -15.02
C ALA A 90 -9.01 -8.85 -14.28
N ARG A 91 -8.65 -9.91 -15.02
CA ARG A 91 -8.13 -11.16 -14.42
C ARG A 91 -6.79 -10.94 -13.73
N HIS A 92 -5.86 -10.26 -14.40
CA HIS A 92 -4.55 -9.94 -13.85
C HIS A 92 -4.68 -9.12 -12.56
N ASN A 93 -5.46 -8.04 -12.59
CA ASN A 93 -5.66 -7.16 -11.44
C ASN A 93 -6.33 -7.87 -10.26
N ALA A 94 -7.28 -8.77 -10.51
CA ALA A 94 -7.88 -9.60 -9.46
C ALA A 94 -6.81 -10.46 -8.76
N ARG A 95 -5.96 -11.15 -9.52
CA ARG A 95 -4.86 -11.95 -8.99
C ARG A 95 -3.82 -11.11 -8.24
N MET A 96 -3.46 -9.94 -8.76
CA MET A 96 -2.54 -9.03 -8.07
C MET A 96 -3.09 -8.59 -6.71
N ARG A 97 -4.39 -8.30 -6.62
CA ARG A 97 -5.07 -7.95 -5.35
C ARG A 97 -5.08 -9.10 -4.35
N GLU A 98 -5.29 -10.33 -4.81
CA GLU A 98 -5.18 -11.52 -3.94
C GLU A 98 -3.79 -11.65 -3.33
N LEU A 99 -2.73 -11.39 -4.12
CA LEU A 99 -1.35 -11.39 -3.64
C LEU A 99 -1.11 -10.23 -2.66
N LEU A 100 -1.56 -9.02 -2.96
CA LEU A 100 -1.46 -7.88 -2.03
C LEU A 100 -2.11 -8.23 -0.69
N ALA A 101 -3.34 -8.75 -0.70
CA ALA A 101 -4.03 -9.17 0.52
C ALA A 101 -3.25 -10.25 1.30
N ARG A 102 -2.75 -11.28 0.61
CA ARG A 102 -1.96 -12.36 1.21
C ARG A 102 -0.68 -11.86 1.89
N PHE A 103 0.00 -10.89 1.29
CA PHE A 103 1.25 -10.32 1.81
C PHE A 103 1.04 -9.07 2.67
N ARG A 104 -0.21 -8.72 2.99
CA ARG A 104 -0.58 -7.52 3.78
C ARG A 104 -0.10 -6.20 3.14
N GLY A 105 -0.12 -6.13 1.82
CA GLY A 105 0.09 -4.89 1.07
C GLY A 105 -1.22 -4.11 0.94
N ARG A 106 -1.14 -2.78 1.05
CA ARG A 106 -2.24 -1.87 0.74
C ARG A 106 -2.10 -1.40 -0.71
N GLU A 107 -3.08 -1.70 -1.56
CA GLU A 107 -3.20 -1.04 -2.85
C GLU A 107 -3.43 0.46 -2.62
N VAL A 108 -2.59 1.30 -3.21
CA VAL A 108 -2.77 2.76 -3.20
C VAL A 108 -3.59 3.14 -4.43
N LYS A 109 -3.11 2.74 -5.61
CA LYS A 109 -3.80 2.94 -6.89
C LYS A 109 -3.24 2.04 -7.98
N THR A 110 -4.00 1.88 -9.04
CA THR A 110 -3.53 1.32 -10.31
C THR A 110 -2.94 2.41 -11.20
N THR A 111 -1.86 2.12 -11.92
CA THR A 111 -1.26 3.03 -12.93
C THR A 111 -1.76 2.77 -14.35
N GLY A 112 -2.86 2.01 -14.48
CA GLY A 112 -3.46 1.55 -15.75
C GLY A 112 -3.33 0.03 -15.87
N ASP A 113 -2.13 -0.42 -16.12
CA ASP A 113 -1.69 -1.81 -16.29
C ASP A 113 -0.70 -2.26 -15.19
N GLY A 114 -0.50 -1.41 -14.18
CA GLY A 114 0.38 -1.62 -13.06
C GLY A 114 -0.24 -1.22 -11.73
N PHE A 115 0.50 -1.45 -10.64
CA PHE A 115 0.08 -1.14 -9.28
C PHE A 115 1.11 -0.26 -8.57
N LEU A 116 0.61 0.66 -7.76
CA LEU A 116 1.32 1.24 -6.62
C LEU A 116 0.75 0.64 -5.35
N ALA A 117 1.59 -0.01 -4.57
CA ALA A 117 1.23 -0.59 -3.29
C ALA A 117 2.18 -0.17 -2.17
N LEU A 118 1.63 -0.09 -0.96
CA LEU A 118 2.34 0.28 0.27
C LEU A 118 2.44 -0.92 1.20
N PHE A 119 3.60 -1.07 1.83
CA PHE A 119 3.88 -2.10 2.82
C PHE A 119 4.60 -1.49 4.03
N ASP A 120 4.21 -1.96 5.20
CA ASP A 120 4.84 -1.74 6.51
C ASP A 120 6.03 -2.70 6.76
N SER A 121 6.31 -3.62 5.84
CA SER A 121 7.41 -4.59 5.93
C SER A 121 8.11 -4.78 4.60
N THR A 122 9.41 -4.45 4.55
CA THR A 122 10.24 -4.57 3.35
C THR A 122 10.33 -6.02 2.86
N ALA A 123 10.55 -6.99 3.75
CA ALA A 123 10.61 -8.40 3.37
C ALA A 123 9.29 -8.91 2.78
N ARG A 124 8.13 -8.47 3.28
CA ARG A 124 6.83 -8.82 2.67
C ARG A 124 6.65 -8.18 1.30
N ALA A 125 7.04 -6.92 1.15
CA ALA A 125 6.96 -6.21 -0.12
C ALA A 125 7.79 -6.91 -1.22
N VAL A 126 9.04 -7.28 -0.89
CA VAL A 126 9.94 -7.97 -1.84
C VAL A 126 9.37 -9.33 -2.25
N ARG A 127 8.91 -10.15 -1.29
CA ARG A 127 8.29 -11.45 -1.60
C ARG A 127 6.99 -11.31 -2.38
N CYS A 128 6.19 -10.29 -2.10
CA CYS A 128 4.98 -10.01 -2.85
C CYS A 128 5.31 -9.67 -4.31
N ALA A 129 6.24 -8.73 -4.53
CA ALA A 129 6.69 -8.34 -5.86
C ALA A 129 7.26 -9.53 -6.64
N ALA A 130 8.09 -10.35 -5.99
CA ALA A 130 8.61 -11.60 -6.57
C ALA A 130 7.49 -12.52 -7.04
N ARG A 131 6.49 -12.75 -6.18
CA ARG A 131 5.38 -13.64 -6.52
C ARG A 131 4.51 -13.05 -7.62
N MET A 132 4.25 -11.74 -7.63
CA MET A 132 3.50 -11.04 -8.67
C MET A 132 4.17 -11.22 -10.04
N VAL A 133 5.49 -11.00 -10.10
CA VAL A 133 6.27 -11.19 -11.32
C VAL A 133 6.26 -12.65 -11.77
N ALA A 134 6.42 -13.61 -10.85
CA ALA A 134 6.46 -15.03 -11.18
C ALA A 134 5.13 -15.60 -11.71
N VAL A 135 3.97 -15.09 -11.26
CA VAL A 135 2.66 -15.59 -11.71
C VAL A 135 2.10 -14.84 -12.91
N ALA A 136 2.62 -13.66 -13.24
CA ALA A 136 2.14 -12.86 -14.37
C ALA A 136 2.11 -13.62 -15.72
N PRO A 137 3.09 -14.49 -16.05
CA PRO A 137 3.05 -15.28 -17.27
C PRO A 137 1.82 -16.19 -17.39
N GLU A 138 1.23 -16.62 -16.28
CA GLU A 138 0.00 -17.43 -16.27
C GLU A 138 -1.22 -16.62 -16.77
N ASP A 139 -1.16 -15.28 -16.74
CA ASP A 139 -2.17 -14.37 -17.33
C ASP A 139 -1.85 -14.02 -18.79
N GLY A 140 -0.73 -14.50 -19.33
CA GLY A 140 -0.25 -14.19 -20.68
C GLY A 140 0.49 -12.86 -20.80
N VAL A 141 1.03 -12.34 -19.70
CA VAL A 141 1.81 -11.09 -19.65
C VAL A 141 3.13 -11.29 -18.91
N GLU A 142 4.11 -10.44 -19.20
CA GLU A 142 5.30 -10.31 -18.37
C GLU A 142 5.16 -9.07 -17.50
N LEU A 143 5.49 -9.19 -16.22
CA LEU A 143 5.45 -8.09 -15.26
C LEU A 143 6.87 -7.71 -14.88
N ARG A 144 7.09 -6.43 -14.64
CA ARG A 144 8.28 -5.91 -13.99
C ARG A 144 7.89 -5.17 -12.73
N ALA A 145 8.78 -5.14 -11.74
CA ALA A 145 8.52 -4.49 -10.47
C ALA A 145 9.73 -3.72 -9.95
N ALA A 146 9.45 -2.71 -9.13
CA ALA A 146 10.44 -1.97 -8.37
C ALA A 146 10.01 -1.85 -6.91
N VAL A 147 10.96 -2.00 -5.99
CA VAL A 147 10.73 -1.93 -4.55
C VAL A 147 11.69 -0.94 -3.91
N HIS A 148 11.14 0.10 -3.28
CA HIS A 148 11.92 1.12 -2.58
C HIS A 148 11.40 1.33 -1.16
N THR A 149 12.30 1.54 -0.21
CA THR A 149 11.97 1.86 1.18
C THR A 149 12.49 3.24 1.52
N GLY A 150 11.62 4.08 2.05
CA GLY A 150 11.93 5.46 2.37
C GLY A 150 10.76 6.15 3.06
N GLU A 151 10.94 7.42 3.41
CA GLU A 151 9.88 8.24 3.98
C GLU A 151 8.82 8.56 2.90
N VAL A 152 7.56 8.31 3.21
CA VAL A 152 6.41 8.68 2.38
C VAL A 152 5.44 9.49 3.20
N GLU A 153 4.79 10.45 2.56
CA GLU A 153 3.66 11.19 3.15
C GLU A 153 2.37 10.53 2.70
N VAL A 154 1.56 10.07 3.66
CA VAL A 154 0.22 9.56 3.38
C VAL A 154 -0.75 10.73 3.36
N VAL A 155 -1.40 10.95 2.22
CA VAL A 155 -2.36 12.05 2.03
C VAL A 155 -3.69 11.44 1.58
N GLY A 156 -4.60 11.27 2.53
CA GLY A 156 -5.82 10.49 2.34
C GLY A 156 -5.48 9.07 1.87
N ASP A 157 -5.96 8.70 0.69
CA ASP A 157 -5.70 7.38 0.09
C ASP A 157 -4.48 7.34 -0.84
N ASP A 158 -3.76 8.46 -1.04
CA ASP A 158 -2.59 8.52 -1.92
C ASP A 158 -1.27 8.65 -1.15
N LEU A 159 -0.16 8.54 -1.89
CA LEU A 159 1.21 8.72 -1.39
C LEU A 159 1.90 9.87 -2.11
N GLN A 160 2.64 10.66 -1.34
CA GLN A 160 3.49 11.72 -1.85
C GLN A 160 4.93 11.60 -1.32
N GLY A 161 5.83 12.32 -1.97
CA GLY A 161 7.23 12.41 -1.57
C GLY A 161 8.22 11.77 -2.54
N VAL A 162 9.49 12.05 -2.30
CA VAL A 162 10.61 11.64 -3.16
C VAL A 162 10.69 10.13 -3.31
N THR A 163 10.38 9.36 -2.26
CA THR A 163 10.37 7.89 -2.27
C THR A 163 9.44 7.31 -3.33
N VAL A 164 8.25 7.90 -3.52
CA VAL A 164 7.28 7.44 -4.55
C VAL A 164 7.85 7.66 -5.94
N HIS A 165 8.45 8.83 -6.19
CA HIS A 165 9.06 9.15 -7.47
C HIS A 165 10.32 8.31 -7.74
N GLU A 166 11.16 8.10 -6.73
CA GLU A 166 12.35 7.27 -6.82
C GLU A 166 11.99 5.83 -7.22
N ALA A 167 10.99 5.23 -6.57
CA ALA A 167 10.52 3.89 -6.89
C ALA A 167 10.00 3.77 -8.34
N ALA A 168 9.24 4.77 -8.81
CA ALA A 168 8.78 4.82 -10.20
C ALA A 168 9.97 4.90 -11.19
N ARG A 169 11.03 5.66 -10.86
CA ARG A 169 12.26 5.71 -11.69
C ARG A 169 13.06 4.43 -11.66
N VAL A 170 13.03 3.68 -10.56
CA VAL A 170 13.62 2.34 -10.51
C VAL A 170 12.84 1.39 -11.41
N LEU A 171 11.51 1.49 -11.46
CA LEU A 171 10.67 0.69 -12.35
C LEU A 171 10.99 0.93 -13.83
N ASP A 172 11.25 2.19 -14.22
CA ASP A 172 11.65 2.56 -15.59
C ASP A 172 12.90 1.77 -16.07
N LEU A 173 13.75 1.31 -15.14
CA LEU A 173 14.97 0.55 -15.42
C LEU A 173 14.78 -0.97 -15.33
N ALA A 174 13.65 -1.43 -14.79
CA ALA A 174 13.37 -2.85 -14.59
C ALA A 174 13.02 -3.53 -15.93
N ARG A 175 13.62 -4.70 -16.14
CA ARG A 175 13.35 -5.57 -17.30
C ARG A 175 12.09 -6.41 -17.10
N PRO A 176 11.45 -6.91 -18.17
CA PRO A 176 10.39 -7.91 -18.03
C PRO A 176 10.87 -9.09 -17.18
N GLY A 177 10.03 -9.55 -16.25
CA GLY A 177 10.37 -10.64 -15.34
C GLY A 177 11.28 -10.25 -14.17
N GLU A 178 11.59 -8.97 -13.99
CA GLU A 178 12.56 -8.50 -13.00
C GLU A 178 11.90 -7.75 -11.83
N VAL A 179 12.45 -7.96 -10.63
CA VAL A 179 12.19 -7.13 -9.44
C VAL A 179 13.46 -6.35 -9.11
N LEU A 180 13.44 -5.02 -9.32
CA LEU A 180 14.53 -4.13 -8.94
C LEU A 180 14.34 -3.52 -7.55
N LEU A 181 15.44 -3.35 -6.83
CA LEU A 181 15.49 -2.82 -5.48
C LEU A 181 16.59 -1.78 -5.36
N THR A 182 16.35 -0.75 -4.53
CA THR A 182 17.42 0.13 -4.06
C THR A 182 18.26 -0.54 -2.96
N SER A 183 19.47 -0.02 -2.69
CA SER A 183 20.36 -0.52 -1.62
C SER A 183 19.68 -0.66 -0.26
N ILE A 184 18.94 0.37 0.17
CA ILE A 184 18.22 0.38 1.47
C ILE A 184 17.22 -0.77 1.53
N THR A 185 16.42 -0.94 0.47
CA THR A 185 15.44 -2.04 0.41
C THR A 185 16.12 -3.40 0.49
N ARG A 186 17.22 -3.61 -0.25
CA ARG A 186 18.00 -4.85 -0.20
C ARG A 186 18.48 -5.13 1.23
N ASP A 187 19.06 -4.12 1.89
CA ASP A 187 19.61 -4.26 3.23
C ASP A 187 18.55 -4.58 4.29
N LEU A 188 17.33 -4.06 4.12
CA LEU A 188 16.20 -4.32 5.01
C LEU A 188 15.42 -5.60 4.68
N ALA A 189 15.50 -6.09 3.44
CA ALA A 189 14.79 -7.30 3.03
C ALA A 189 15.44 -8.58 3.57
N GLY A 190 16.76 -8.57 3.79
CA GLY A 190 17.66 -9.71 3.92
C GLY A 190 17.25 -10.85 4.86
N GLY A 191 16.35 -11.71 4.40
CA GLY A 191 16.21 -13.08 4.89
C GLY A 191 17.28 -14.00 4.29
N GLU A 192 17.56 -15.12 4.95
CA GLU A 192 18.62 -16.07 4.55
C GLU A 192 18.45 -16.63 3.12
N ASP A 193 17.22 -16.63 2.59
CA ASP A 193 16.86 -17.21 1.28
C ASP A 193 16.88 -16.21 0.11
N ASP A 194 16.90 -14.89 0.37
CA ASP A 194 16.80 -13.88 -0.69
C ASP A 194 18.19 -13.56 -1.28
N ARG A 195 18.37 -13.81 -2.59
CA ARG A 195 19.60 -13.51 -3.31
C ARG A 195 19.43 -12.28 -4.21
N PHE A 196 20.46 -11.44 -4.25
CA PHE A 196 20.43 -10.19 -5.00
C PHE A 196 21.64 -10.07 -5.92
N ALA A 197 21.38 -9.81 -7.20
CA ALA A 197 22.40 -9.48 -8.20
C ALA A 197 22.56 -7.96 -8.29
N ASP A 198 23.78 -7.47 -8.17
CA ASP A 198 24.11 -6.06 -8.34
C ASP A 198 23.90 -5.61 -9.79
N ARG A 199 23.19 -4.48 -9.97
CA ARG A 199 22.92 -3.85 -11.26
C ARG A 199 23.66 -2.53 -11.43
N GLY A 200 24.60 -2.21 -10.54
CA GLY A 200 25.44 -1.04 -10.62
C GLY A 200 24.72 0.25 -10.23
N GLU A 201 25.39 1.37 -10.46
CA GLU A 201 24.89 2.70 -10.14
C GLU A 201 24.14 3.34 -11.32
N HIS A 202 23.00 3.94 -11.02
CA HIS A 202 22.11 4.59 -11.98
C HIS A 202 21.80 6.01 -11.55
N ARG A 203 21.84 6.96 -12.50
CA ARG A 203 21.33 8.31 -12.26
C ARG A 203 19.85 8.35 -12.58
N LEU A 204 19.03 8.54 -11.54
CA LEU A 204 17.59 8.66 -11.70
C LEU A 204 17.22 10.13 -11.93
N LYS A 205 16.35 10.39 -12.92
CA LYS A 205 15.95 11.75 -13.28
C LYS A 205 15.34 12.47 -12.07
N GLY A 206 15.91 13.62 -11.72
CA GLY A 206 15.42 14.48 -10.63
C GLY A 206 16.01 14.15 -9.25
N LEU A 207 16.95 13.20 -9.16
CA LEU A 207 17.71 12.93 -7.93
C LEU A 207 19.17 13.36 -8.09
N ASP A 208 19.73 13.97 -7.05
CA ASP A 208 21.08 14.54 -7.09
C ASP A 208 22.19 13.47 -7.02
N ALA A 209 21.92 12.36 -6.34
CA ALA A 209 22.89 11.28 -6.11
C ALA A 209 22.55 10.02 -6.94
N PRO A 210 23.56 9.31 -7.49
CA PRO A 210 23.33 8.02 -8.12
C PRO A 210 22.81 7.00 -7.11
N ARG A 211 22.00 6.06 -7.59
CA ARG A 211 21.44 4.95 -6.81
C ARG A 211 22.00 3.64 -7.31
N ARG A 212 22.55 2.83 -6.40
CA ARG A 212 22.90 1.45 -6.72
C ARG A 212 21.67 0.57 -6.64
N LEU A 213 21.43 -0.19 -7.71
CA LEU A 213 20.25 -1.04 -7.85
C LEU A 213 20.63 -2.51 -7.79
N PHE A 214 19.69 -3.33 -7.35
CA PHE A 214 19.83 -4.77 -7.22
C PHE A 214 18.63 -5.45 -7.84
N ALA A 215 18.84 -6.58 -8.51
CA ALA A 215 17.76 -7.45 -8.96
C ALA A 215 17.60 -8.60 -7.96
N LEU A 216 16.37 -8.91 -7.55
CA LEU A 216 16.09 -10.17 -6.87
C LEU A 216 16.38 -11.32 -7.83
N VAL A 217 17.05 -12.36 -7.34
CA VAL A 217 17.38 -13.57 -8.08
C VAL A 217 16.69 -14.73 -7.37
N GLU A 218 15.96 -15.55 -8.11
CA GLU A 218 15.46 -16.81 -7.56
C GLU A 218 16.65 -17.70 -7.15
N PRO A 219 16.59 -18.36 -5.98
CA PRO A 219 17.67 -19.24 -5.52
C PRO A 219 17.96 -20.43 -6.43
#